data_AF-K7P581-F1
#
_entry.id   AF-K7P581-F1
#
_cell.length_a   1.000
_cell.length_b   1.000
_cell.length_c   1.000
_cell.angle_alpha   90.00
_cell.angle_beta   90.00
_cell.angle_gamma   90.00
#
_symmetry.space_group_name_H-M   'P 1'
#
loop_
_entity.id
_entity.type
_entity.pdbx_description
1 polymer ?
#
loop_
_entity_poly.entity_id
_entity_poly.type
_entity_poly.pdbx_seq_one_letter_code
_entity_poly.pdbx_strand_id
1 'polypeptide(L)'
;MFPRRFPQVALALLVLVAAVHAQGTRGGLGPPSSNPRAVCPDPNSFGRVCFQYFDQCASDRQCRRGERCCLVAGCGRECIARSSGGGPVSKPGTCPVIQFIVAPQCSPRDRIDRCQSDRQCPGTQKCCFLVCNRQCSEPL
;
A
#
# COMPACT_ATOMS: atom_id res chain seq x y z
N MET A 1 61.30 0.81 26.10
CA MET A 1 60.36 -0.23 25.67
C MET A 1 58.95 0.20 26.10
N PHE A 2 58.16 0.81 25.21
CA PHE A 2 56.74 1.15 25.41
C PHE A 2 56.06 1.01 24.03
N PRO A 3 55.07 0.11 23.84
CA PRO A 3 54.54 -0.15 22.51
C PRO A 3 53.55 0.94 22.06
N ARG A 4 53.89 1.61 20.96
CA ARG A 4 53.08 2.60 20.24
C ARG A 4 51.98 1.94 19.39
N ARG A 5 50.97 1.31 20.01
CA ARG A 5 49.82 0.72 19.30
C ARG A 5 48.44 1.17 19.79
N PHE A 6 48.37 2.29 20.52
CA PHE A 6 47.09 2.79 21.07
C PHE A 6 46.36 3.94 20.33
N PRO A 7 46.89 4.66 19.30
CA PRO A 7 46.13 5.77 18.72
C PRO A 7 45.20 5.36 17.56
N GLN A 8 45.32 4.14 17.03
CA GLN A 8 44.58 3.69 15.83
C GLN A 8 43.16 3.19 16.16
N VAL A 9 42.94 2.64 17.37
CA VAL A 9 41.66 2.03 17.74
C VAL A 9 40.63 3.08 18.18
N ALA A 10 41.08 4.16 18.82
CA ALA A 10 40.21 5.27 19.25
C ALA A 10 39.59 6.04 18.08
N LEU A 11 40.31 6.18 16.96
CA LEU A 11 39.79 6.86 15.77
C LEU A 11 38.69 6.05 15.07
N ALA A 12 38.79 4.71 15.09
CA ALA A 12 37.81 3.82 14.46
C ALA A 12 36.44 3.84 15.17
N LEU A 13 36.42 3.99 16.50
CA LEU A 13 35.18 4.05 17.29
C LEU A 13 34.41 5.37 17.08
N LEU A 14 35.10 6.49 16.90
CA LEU A 14 34.45 7.78 16.62
C LEU A 14 33.79 7.84 15.23
N VAL A 15 34.35 7.13 14.24
CA VAL A 15 33.74 7.01 12.89
C VAL A 15 32.42 6.24 12.95
N LEU A 16 32.31 5.23 13.82
CA LEU A 16 31.09 4.44 13.96
C LEU A 16 29.94 5.23 14.62
N VAL A 17 30.22 6.09 15.62
CA VAL A 17 29.18 6.87 16.30
C VAL A 17 28.60 7.98 15.39
N ALA A 18 29.41 8.56 14.50
CA ALA A 18 28.95 9.53 13.50
C ALA A 18 28.01 8.91 12.44
N ALA A 19 28.16 7.60 12.15
CA ALA A 19 27.30 6.90 11.20
C ALA A 19 25.89 6.58 11.77
N VAL A 20 25.74 6.51 13.11
CA VAL A 20 24.45 6.14 13.74
C VAL A 20 23.46 7.32 13.79
N HIS A 21 23.93 8.57 13.78
CA HIS A 21 23.06 9.75 13.94
C HIS A 21 22.52 10.35 12.63
N ALA A 22 22.84 9.79 11.45
CA ALA A 22 22.43 10.36 10.16
C ALA A 22 21.09 9.80 9.61
N GLN A 23 20.34 8.99 10.39
CA GLN A 23 19.04 8.45 9.97
C GLN A 23 17.86 9.18 10.62
N GLY A 24 18.05 10.46 10.96
CA GLY A 24 16.96 11.36 11.33
C GLY A 24 16.51 12.20 10.14
N THR A 25 15.22 12.12 9.82
CA THR A 25 14.47 13.03 8.93
C THR A 25 14.59 12.82 7.41
N ARG A 26 13.69 11.99 6.86
CA ARG A 26 13.08 12.29 5.55
C ARG A 26 11.57 12.08 5.60
N GLY A 27 10.91 12.83 6.48
CA GLY A 27 9.51 13.20 6.30
C GLY A 27 9.41 14.21 5.17
N GLY A 28 9.67 13.77 3.93
CA GLY A 28 9.51 14.59 2.75
C GLY A 28 8.14 14.31 2.14
N LEU A 29 7.28 15.32 2.09
CA LEU A 29 6.29 15.38 1.01
C LEU A 29 7.07 15.37 -0.31
N GLY A 30 7.19 14.17 -0.90
CA GLY A 30 7.82 14.00 -2.19
C GLY A 30 7.06 14.78 -3.27
N PRO A 31 7.76 15.25 -4.32
CA PRO A 31 7.11 15.95 -5.42
C PRO A 31 6.02 15.07 -6.04
N PRO A 32 4.94 15.67 -6.60
CA PRO A 32 3.93 14.92 -7.32
C PRO A 32 4.59 14.12 -8.45
N SER A 33 4.55 12.80 -8.33
CA SER A 33 5.24 11.86 -9.21
C SER A 33 4.63 11.92 -10.62
N SER A 34 5.47 12.20 -11.61
CA SER A 34 5.15 12.53 -13.00
C SER A 34 4.72 11.33 -13.88
N ASN A 35 4.08 10.31 -13.31
CA ASN A 35 3.58 9.16 -14.07
C ASN A 35 2.11 8.77 -13.73
N PRO A 36 1.11 9.12 -14.54
CA PRO A 36 -0.31 9.00 -14.19
C PRO A 36 -0.88 7.56 -14.02
N ARG A 37 -0.06 6.50 -13.99
CA ARG A 37 -0.52 5.10 -14.12
C ARG A 37 -0.47 4.22 -12.86
N ALA A 38 0.22 4.61 -11.80
CA ALA A 38 0.24 3.85 -10.53
C ALA A 38 -0.20 4.77 -9.39
N VAL A 39 -1.46 4.71 -8.97
CA VAL A 39 -1.97 5.52 -7.86
C VAL A 39 -1.77 4.73 -6.56
N CYS A 40 -1.38 5.40 -5.47
CA CYS A 40 -1.28 4.76 -4.18
C CYS A 40 -2.67 4.33 -3.68
N PRO A 41 -2.78 3.15 -3.04
CA PRO A 41 -4.04 2.74 -2.42
C PRO A 41 -4.42 3.77 -1.35
N ASP A 42 -5.73 3.97 -1.17
CA ASP A 42 -6.23 4.82 -0.09
C ASP A 42 -5.74 4.24 1.24
N PRO A 43 -4.97 5.00 2.04
CA PRO A 43 -4.43 4.50 3.30
C PRO A 43 -5.53 4.18 4.33
N ASN A 44 -6.74 4.71 4.18
CA ASN A 44 -7.89 4.39 5.02
C ASN A 44 -8.71 3.20 4.49
N SER A 45 -8.21 2.47 3.47
CA SER A 45 -8.85 1.23 3.03
C SER A 45 -8.58 0.11 4.04
N PHE A 46 -9.53 -0.14 4.94
CA PHE A 46 -9.49 -1.08 6.08
C PHE A 46 -9.30 -2.58 5.73
N GLY A 47 -8.81 -2.92 4.53
CA GLY A 47 -8.67 -4.30 4.05
C GLY A 47 -7.27 -4.91 4.14
N ARG A 48 -6.22 -4.13 4.42
CA ARG A 48 -4.85 -4.64 4.55
C ARG A 48 -4.45 -4.74 6.03
N VAL A 49 -4.20 -5.97 6.47
CA VAL A 49 -3.66 -6.28 7.80
C VAL A 49 -2.23 -6.74 7.62
N CYS A 50 -1.28 -6.02 8.24
CA CYS A 50 0.13 -6.38 8.24
C CYS A 50 0.56 -6.81 9.64
N PHE A 51 1.42 -7.83 9.70
CA PHE A 51 1.96 -8.34 10.97
C PHE A 51 3.07 -7.45 11.53
N GLN A 52 3.69 -6.63 10.70
CA GLN A 52 4.78 -5.73 11.09
C GLN A 52 4.79 -4.46 10.25
N TYR A 53 5.19 -3.35 10.88
CA TYR A 53 5.41 -2.07 10.22
C TYR A 53 6.87 -1.99 9.73
N PHE A 54 7.09 -1.93 8.43
CA PHE A 54 8.42 -1.81 7.84
C PHE A 54 8.40 -1.14 6.45
N ASP A 55 9.30 -0.17 6.25
CA ASP A 55 9.45 0.54 4.98
C ASP A 55 10.37 -0.26 4.02
N GLN A 56 9.78 -0.85 2.98
CA GLN A 56 10.49 -1.54 1.90
C GLN A 56 11.09 -0.57 0.86
N CYS A 57 10.58 0.66 0.81
CA CYS A 57 11.03 1.69 -0.10
C CYS A 57 10.94 3.09 0.52
N ALA A 58 11.78 4.00 0.06
CA ALA A 58 11.77 5.42 0.38
C ALA A 58 11.34 6.30 -0.81
N SER A 59 11.44 5.80 -2.04
CA SER A 59 11.01 6.51 -3.25
C SER A 59 10.73 5.56 -4.43
N ASP A 60 9.98 6.02 -5.42
CA ASP A 60 9.63 5.27 -6.64
C ASP A 60 10.84 4.68 -7.38
N ARG A 61 12.04 5.28 -7.24
CA ARG A 61 13.27 4.85 -7.91
C ARG A 61 13.78 3.49 -7.43
N GLN A 62 13.42 3.11 -6.21
CA GLN A 62 13.78 1.82 -5.61
C GLN A 62 12.84 0.70 -6.05
N CYS A 63 11.69 1.06 -6.63
CA CYS A 63 10.71 0.12 -7.13
C CYS A 63 10.96 -0.23 -8.60
N ARG A 64 10.40 -1.34 -9.07
CA ARG A 64 10.55 -1.74 -10.47
C ARG A 64 9.82 -0.76 -11.39
N ARG A 65 10.14 -0.80 -12.68
CA ARG A 65 9.42 -0.02 -13.69
C ARG A 65 7.92 -0.31 -13.61
N GLY A 66 7.12 0.75 -13.41
CA GLY A 66 5.66 0.64 -13.27
C GLY A 66 5.16 0.42 -11.85
N GLU A 67 6.01 0.54 -10.84
CA GLU A 67 5.64 0.51 -9.42
C GLU A 67 5.86 1.88 -8.79
N ARG A 68 5.20 2.13 -7.64
CA ARG A 68 5.38 3.33 -6.83
C ARG A 68 5.54 3.00 -5.36
N CYS A 69 6.31 3.84 -4.68
CA CYS A 69 6.50 3.73 -3.26
C CYS A 69 5.35 4.41 -2.51
N CYS A 70 4.48 3.62 -1.90
CA CYS A 70 3.26 4.11 -1.26
C CYS A 70 3.25 3.81 0.23
N LEU A 71 2.75 4.75 1.04
CA LEU A 71 2.48 4.50 2.44
C LEU A 71 1.19 3.67 2.56
N VAL A 72 1.28 2.53 3.21
CA VAL A 72 0.17 1.62 3.48
C VAL A 72 -0.07 1.59 4.98
N ALA A 73 -1.28 1.95 5.39
CA ALA A 73 -1.62 2.06 6.80
C ALA A 73 -1.36 0.75 7.55
N GLY A 74 -0.68 0.84 8.68
CA GLY A 74 -0.29 -0.31 9.50
C GLY A 74 0.90 -1.12 8.97
N CYS A 75 1.38 -0.86 7.75
CA CYS A 75 2.42 -1.66 7.09
C CYS A 75 3.73 -0.90 6.84
N GLY A 76 3.68 0.42 6.73
CA GLY A 76 4.82 1.23 6.28
C GLY A 76 4.78 1.47 4.77
N ARG A 77 5.93 1.77 4.17
CA ARG A 77 6.06 2.04 2.73
C ARG A 77 6.35 0.78 1.95
N GLU A 78 5.60 0.55 0.88
CA GLU A 78 5.84 -0.59 0.00
C GLU A 78 5.76 -0.19 -1.48
N CYS A 79 6.50 -0.93 -2.31
CA CYS A 79 6.44 -0.79 -3.76
C CYS A 79 5.13 -1.41 -4.26
N ILE A 80 4.14 -0.56 -4.47
CA ILE A 80 2.87 -0.92 -5.08
C ILE A 80 3.06 -0.89 -6.59
N ALA A 81 3.12 -2.06 -7.20
CA ALA A 81 2.89 -2.18 -8.64
C ALA A 81 1.55 -1.52 -8.99
N ARG A 82 1.44 -0.95 -10.22
CA ARG A 82 0.15 -0.62 -10.85
C ARG A 82 -0.86 -1.62 -10.34
N SER A 83 -1.80 -1.14 -9.53
CA SER A 83 -2.47 -1.96 -8.53
C SER A 83 -2.60 -3.40 -9.01
N SER A 84 -2.25 -4.37 -8.19
CA SER A 84 -2.99 -5.64 -8.16
C SER A 84 -4.45 -5.43 -7.69
N GLY A 85 -5.09 -4.31 -8.09
CA GLY A 85 -6.48 -4.17 -8.53
C GLY A 85 -6.58 -4.24 -10.07
N GLY A 86 -5.53 -4.69 -10.74
CA GLY A 86 -5.48 -5.15 -12.12
C GLY A 86 -5.94 -6.61 -12.19
N GLY A 87 -7.12 -6.88 -11.64
CA GLY A 87 -8.02 -7.85 -12.22
C GLY A 87 -8.67 -7.24 -13.48
N PRO A 88 -9.33 -8.07 -14.28
CA PRO A 88 -9.66 -7.80 -15.67
C PRO A 88 -10.48 -6.50 -15.88
N VAL A 89 -9.99 -5.53 -16.67
CA VAL A 89 -10.67 -4.26 -17.08
C VAL A 89 -11.63 -3.72 -16.00
N SER A 90 -11.11 -2.92 -15.07
CA SER A 90 -11.99 -2.12 -14.20
C SER A 90 -12.77 -1.15 -15.08
N LYS A 91 -14.09 -1.25 -15.06
CA LYS A 91 -14.96 -0.26 -15.71
C LYS A 91 -14.85 1.08 -14.99
N PRO A 92 -15.09 2.21 -15.68
CA PRO A 92 -15.04 3.54 -15.06
C PRO A 92 -16.09 3.68 -13.93
N GLY A 93 -15.83 4.63 -13.02
CA GLY A 93 -16.67 4.91 -11.86
C GLY A 93 -16.32 4.08 -10.62
N THR A 94 -16.99 4.37 -9.50
CA THR A 94 -16.67 3.79 -8.18
C THR A 94 -17.83 3.00 -7.59
N CYS A 95 -17.56 1.96 -6.81
CA CYS A 95 -18.61 1.22 -6.11
C CYS A 95 -19.36 2.12 -5.12
N PRO A 96 -20.69 1.97 -5.00
CA PRO A 96 -21.44 2.71 -4.00
C PRO A 96 -21.02 2.28 -2.59
N VAL A 97 -20.84 3.27 -1.72
CA VAL A 97 -20.53 3.04 -0.30
C VAL A 97 -21.85 2.88 0.46
N ILE A 98 -22.13 1.67 0.95
CA ILE A 98 -23.27 1.43 1.83
C ILE A 98 -22.78 1.60 3.27
N GLN A 99 -23.30 2.62 3.96
CA GLN A 99 -23.04 2.82 5.39
C GLN A 99 -23.95 1.91 6.20
N PHE A 100 -23.36 1.14 7.12
CA PHE A 100 -24.12 0.28 8.04
C PHE A 100 -24.02 0.86 9.45
N ILE A 101 -25.18 1.18 10.05
CA ILE A 101 -25.28 1.58 11.46
C ILE A 101 -25.07 0.36 12.37
N VAL A 102 -25.39 -0.84 11.87
CA VAL A 102 -25.22 -2.13 12.55
C VAL A 102 -24.62 -3.12 11.57
N ALA A 103 -23.68 -3.95 12.02
CA ALA A 103 -23.05 -4.96 11.18
C ALA A 103 -24.13 -5.89 10.56
N PRO A 104 -24.13 -6.10 9.22
CA PRO A 104 -25.13 -6.94 8.59
C PRO A 104 -24.98 -8.39 9.04
N GLN A 105 -26.09 -8.98 9.45
CA GLN A 105 -26.14 -10.38 9.87
C GLN A 105 -26.28 -11.28 8.64
N CYS A 106 -25.15 -11.69 8.08
CA CYS A 106 -25.09 -12.52 6.89
C CYS A 106 -25.13 -14.01 7.25
N SER A 107 -26.07 -14.76 6.69
CA SER A 107 -26.04 -16.22 6.70
C SER A 107 -25.02 -16.76 5.67
N PRO A 108 -24.63 -18.05 5.73
CA PRO A 108 -23.77 -18.64 4.71
C PRO A 108 -24.32 -18.52 3.27
N ARG A 109 -25.65 -18.46 3.12
CA ARG A 109 -26.29 -18.27 1.80
C ARG A 109 -26.11 -16.86 1.25
N ASP A 110 -25.99 -15.87 2.13
CA ASP A 110 -25.82 -14.46 1.75
C ASP A 110 -24.40 -14.12 1.32
N ARG A 111 -23.43 -15.00 1.59
CA ARG A 111 -22.00 -14.83 1.29
C ARG A 111 -21.57 -15.41 -0.05
N ILE A 112 -22.53 -15.73 -0.92
CA ILE A 112 -22.26 -16.27 -2.25
C ILE A 112 -22.02 -15.10 -3.21
N ASP A 113 -20.77 -14.93 -3.61
CA ASP A 113 -20.35 -13.95 -4.60
C ASP A 113 -20.92 -14.29 -6.00
N ARG A 114 -21.62 -13.33 -6.59
CA ARG A 114 -22.21 -13.43 -7.94
C ARG A 114 -21.26 -12.96 -9.03
N CYS A 115 -20.21 -12.24 -8.65
CA CYS A 115 -19.15 -11.80 -9.53
C CYS A 115 -17.82 -11.76 -8.76
N GLN A 116 -16.72 -11.87 -9.50
CA GLN A 116 -15.35 -11.71 -9.03
C GLN A 116 -14.67 -10.49 -9.67
N SER A 117 -15.21 -9.97 -10.78
CA SER A 117 -14.65 -8.80 -11.49
C SER A 117 -15.68 -8.08 -12.37
N ASP A 118 -15.39 -6.82 -12.71
CA ASP A 118 -16.25 -5.95 -13.53
C ASP A 118 -16.58 -6.55 -14.91
N ARG A 119 -15.69 -7.38 -15.49
CA ARG A 119 -15.94 -8.02 -16.80
C ARG A 119 -17.13 -8.99 -16.78
N GLN A 120 -17.50 -9.52 -15.63
CA GLN A 120 -18.64 -10.44 -15.49
C GLN A 120 -19.98 -9.69 -15.38
N CYS A 121 -19.93 -8.38 -15.15
CA CYS A 121 -21.11 -7.55 -15.07
C CYS A 121 -21.47 -6.99 -16.45
N PRO A 122 -22.75 -6.76 -16.76
CA PRO A 122 -23.16 -6.15 -18.02
C PRO A 122 -22.82 -4.65 -18.07
N GLY A 123 -22.73 -4.09 -19.28
CA GLY A 123 -22.62 -2.64 -19.50
C GLY A 123 -21.50 -1.97 -18.70
N THR A 124 -21.84 -0.89 -17.97
CA THR A 124 -20.96 -0.11 -17.09
C THR A 124 -20.86 -0.64 -15.66
N GLN A 125 -21.66 -1.65 -15.30
CA GLN A 125 -21.76 -2.13 -13.93
C GLN A 125 -20.45 -2.73 -13.42
N LYS A 126 -20.15 -2.44 -12.16
CA LYS A 126 -18.95 -2.90 -11.47
C LYS A 126 -19.29 -4.04 -10.52
N CYS A 127 -18.31 -4.90 -10.26
CA CYS A 127 -18.43 -5.98 -9.29
C CYS A 127 -18.06 -5.47 -7.89
N CYS A 128 -19.08 -5.14 -7.09
CA CYS A 128 -18.92 -4.45 -5.82
C CYS A 128 -19.30 -5.36 -4.66
N PHE A 129 -18.56 -5.28 -3.55
CA PHE A 129 -18.97 -5.92 -2.29
C PHE A 129 -20.06 -5.08 -1.64
N LEU A 130 -21.30 -5.58 -1.66
CA LEU A 130 -22.46 -4.91 -1.10
C LEU A 130 -23.03 -5.79 0.00
N VAL A 131 -23.11 -5.24 1.21
CA VAL A 131 -23.67 -5.92 2.39
C VAL A 131 -22.92 -7.19 2.78
N CYS A 132 -23.17 -8.30 2.09
CA CYS A 132 -22.70 -9.64 2.44
C CYS A 132 -21.95 -10.37 1.31
N ASN A 133 -22.06 -9.92 0.05
CA ASN A 133 -21.44 -10.56 -1.10
C ASN A 133 -21.03 -9.57 -2.19
N ARG A 134 -20.34 -10.09 -3.20
CA ARG A 134 -20.05 -9.38 -4.44
C ARG A 134 -21.19 -9.53 -5.43
N GLN A 135 -21.66 -8.41 -5.95
CA GLN A 135 -22.68 -8.36 -6.99
C GLN A 135 -22.44 -7.19 -7.94
N CYS A 136 -23.08 -7.25 -9.10
CA CYS A 136 -23.02 -6.18 -10.10
C CYS A 136 -23.88 -5.00 -9.64
N SER A 137 -23.30 -3.81 -9.63
CA SER A 137 -24.01 -2.56 -9.31
C SER A 137 -23.58 -1.43 -10.22
N GLU A 138 -24.46 -0.45 -10.41
CA GLU A 138 -24.11 0.77 -11.11
C GLU A 138 -23.03 1.55 -10.33
N PRO A 139 -22.06 2.14 -11.04
CA PRO A 139 -21.06 2.98 -10.42
C PRO A 139 -21.61 4.38 -10.06
N LEU A 140 -20.97 5.02 -9.09
CA LEU A 140 -21.05 6.46 -8.83
C LEU A 140 -20.09 7.24 -9.74
#